data_AF-A0A6G3RXT0-F1
#
_entry.id   AF-A0A6G3RXT0-F1
#
_cell.length_a   1.000
_cell.length_b   1.000
_cell.length_c   1.000
_cell.angle_alpha   90.00
_cell.angle_beta   90.00
_cell.angle_gamma   90.00
#
_symmetry.space_group_name_H-M   'P 1'
#
loop_
_entity.id
_entity.type
_entity.pdbx_description
1 polymer ?
#
loop_
_entity_poly.entity_id
_entity_poly.type
_entity_poly.pdbx_seq_one_letter_code
_entity_poly.pdbx_strand_id
1 'polypeptide(L)'
;MAAIGYHFGSREALLTTALIDAIDAWGTRLGRTLSAYGTDGASEAERYEALWAAVIQSFTDDRKLWLATLEGLVQAEHSDDLRRYLSGGQVQGRRGLAALLRGVPEDEIDDATARTLGAAQLALFTGLMTQWLTDPQQAPRAPDVVAGLRALTTLVAPGR
;
A
#
# COMPACT_ATOMS: atom_id res chain seq x y z
N MET A 1 -29.01 36.65 -14.99
CA MET A 1 -29.14 35.23 -14.60
C MET A 1 -27.83 34.55 -14.93
N ALA A 2 -26.89 34.48 -13.97
CA ALA A 2 -25.64 33.72 -14.09
C ALA A 2 -25.06 33.52 -12.69
N ALA A 3 -25.45 32.41 -12.05
CA ALA A 3 -24.93 31.97 -10.76
C ALA A 3 -24.72 30.45 -10.82
N ILE A 4 -23.82 30.01 -11.71
CA ILE A 4 -23.37 28.62 -11.80
C ILE A 4 -21.86 28.67 -12.09
N GLY A 5 -21.05 28.91 -11.06
CA GLY A 5 -19.59 28.99 -11.20
C GLY A 5 -18.82 28.82 -9.89
N TYR A 6 -19.40 29.25 -8.75
CA TYR A 6 -18.74 29.19 -7.44
C TYR A 6 -18.87 27.84 -6.71
N HIS A 7 -19.60 26.86 -7.25
CA HIS A 7 -19.86 25.57 -6.56
C HIS A 7 -19.17 24.34 -7.17
N PHE A 8 -18.63 24.44 -8.39
CA PHE A 8 -17.89 23.32 -8.98
C PHE A 8 -16.53 23.13 -8.31
N GLY A 9 -15.79 24.23 -8.10
CA GLY A 9 -14.52 24.20 -7.36
C GLY A 9 -14.68 23.76 -5.89
N SER A 10 -15.77 24.14 -5.22
CA SER A 10 -16.00 23.70 -3.83
C SER A 10 -16.37 22.21 -3.75
N ARG A 11 -17.14 21.70 -4.71
CA ARG A 11 -17.51 20.28 -4.74
C ARG A 11 -16.30 19.40 -5.09
N GLU A 12 -15.54 19.78 -6.11
CA GLU A 12 -14.32 19.07 -6.51
C GLU A 12 -13.26 19.10 -5.41
N ALA A 13 -13.12 20.24 -4.71
CA ALA A 13 -12.26 20.36 -3.54
C ALA A 13 -12.73 19.42 -2.42
N LEU A 14 -14.02 19.40 -2.08
CA LEU A 14 -14.56 18.51 -1.05
C LEU A 14 -14.39 17.02 -1.39
N LEU A 15 -14.56 16.65 -2.66
CA LEU A 15 -14.30 15.28 -3.13
C LEU A 15 -12.82 14.92 -3.03
N THR A 16 -11.93 15.84 -3.41
CA THR A 16 -10.48 15.66 -3.28
C THR A 16 -10.08 15.49 -1.83
N THR A 17 -10.62 16.31 -0.92
CA THR A 17 -10.39 16.18 0.53
C THR A 17 -10.89 14.84 1.07
N ALA A 18 -12.10 14.41 0.70
CA ALA A 18 -12.64 13.14 1.16
C ALA A 18 -11.81 11.93 0.68
N LEU A 19 -11.27 11.98 -0.55
CA LEU A 19 -10.37 10.96 -1.07
C LEU A 19 -9.05 10.94 -0.31
N ILE A 20 -8.47 12.11 -0.03
CA ILE A 20 -7.26 12.27 0.80
C ILE A 20 -7.48 11.65 2.18
N ASP A 21 -8.57 12.01 2.86
CA ASP A 21 -8.89 11.49 4.19
C ASP A 21 -9.05 9.96 4.19
N ALA A 22 -9.65 9.39 3.13
CA ALA A 22 -9.76 7.95 2.96
C ALA A 22 -8.39 7.28 2.78
N ILE A 23 -7.49 7.89 2.01
CA ILE A 23 -6.12 7.40 1.82
C ILE A 23 -5.30 7.47 3.12
N ASP A 24 -5.46 8.53 3.92
CA ASP A 24 -4.78 8.67 5.22
C ASP A 24 -5.30 7.68 6.25
N ALA A 25 -6.63 7.52 6.34
CA ALA A 25 -7.24 6.53 7.23
C ALA A 25 -6.78 5.12 6.88
N TRP A 26 -6.64 4.85 5.58
CA TRP A 26 -6.08 3.62 5.06
C TRP A 26 -4.62 3.42 5.47
N GLY A 27 -3.75 4.38 5.16
CA GLY A 27 -2.31 4.30 5.46
C GLY A 27 -2.05 4.13 6.95
N THR A 28 -2.82 4.83 7.80
CA THR A 28 -2.78 4.67 9.26
C THR A 28 -3.18 3.27 9.71
N ARG A 29 -4.19 2.66 9.08
CA ARG A 29 -4.62 1.31 9.42
C ARG A 29 -3.61 0.26 8.98
N LEU A 30 -3.12 0.37 7.75
CA LEU A 30 -2.06 -0.49 7.26
C LEU A 30 -0.82 -0.38 8.16
N GLY A 31 -0.38 0.85 8.50
CA GLY A 31 0.72 1.08 9.42
C GLY A 31 0.56 0.40 10.78
N ARG A 32 -0.65 0.44 11.38
CA ARG A 32 -0.93 -0.28 12.63
C ARG A 32 -0.84 -1.80 12.47
N THR A 33 -1.44 -2.35 11.42
CA THR A 33 -1.36 -3.78 11.07
C THR A 33 0.10 -4.22 10.90
N LEU A 34 0.90 -3.39 10.22
CA LEU A 34 2.32 -3.63 9.99
C LEU A 34 3.18 -3.43 11.26
N SER A 35 2.77 -2.58 12.20
CA SER A 35 3.50 -2.39 13.47
C SER A 35 3.28 -3.52 14.47
N ALA A 36 2.18 -4.26 14.34
CA ALA A 36 1.87 -5.44 15.16
C ALA A 36 2.68 -6.69 14.73
N TYR A 37 3.78 -6.46 14.03
CA TYR A 37 4.52 -7.48 13.31
C TYR A 37 5.55 -8.18 14.19
N GLY A 38 5.43 -9.51 14.24
CA GLY A 38 6.37 -10.41 14.88
C GLY A 38 5.85 -10.97 16.20
N THR A 39 5.80 -12.30 16.27
CA THR A 39 5.75 -13.05 17.53
C THR A 39 7.18 -13.34 17.99
N ASP A 40 7.48 -13.13 19.26
CA ASP A 40 8.79 -13.46 19.82
C ASP A 40 9.14 -14.93 19.54
N GLY A 41 10.35 -15.18 19.02
CA GLY A 41 10.86 -16.51 18.69
C GLY A 41 10.57 -17.04 17.28
N ALA A 42 9.78 -16.35 16.45
CA ALA A 42 9.56 -16.74 15.05
C ALA A 42 10.75 -16.37 14.14
N SER A 43 11.03 -17.18 13.13
CA SER A 43 12.00 -16.91 12.06
C SER A 43 11.58 -15.72 11.19
N GLU A 44 12.53 -15.11 10.47
CA GLU A 44 12.24 -13.97 9.57
C GLU A 44 11.20 -14.31 8.50
N ALA A 45 11.23 -15.55 7.98
CA ALA A 45 10.27 -16.01 6.98
C ALA A 45 8.85 -16.17 7.56
N GLU A 46 8.72 -16.72 8.76
CA GLU A 46 7.43 -16.86 9.45
C GLU A 46 6.85 -15.49 9.81
N ARG A 47 7.71 -14.56 10.26
CA ARG A 47 7.31 -13.17 10.44
C ARG A 47 6.77 -12.63 9.12
N TYR A 48 7.52 -12.76 8.03
CA TYR A 48 7.12 -12.21 6.73
C TYR A 48 5.81 -12.79 6.19
N GLU A 49 5.58 -14.08 6.40
CA GLU A 49 4.27 -14.67 6.11
C GLU A 49 3.15 -14.06 6.96
N ALA A 50 3.39 -13.85 8.26
CA ALA A 50 2.43 -13.17 9.14
C ALA A 50 2.15 -11.73 8.69
N LEU A 51 3.12 -11.04 8.07
CA LEU A 51 2.91 -9.71 7.44
C LEU A 51 1.76 -9.80 6.45
N TRP A 52 1.88 -10.76 5.54
CA TRP A 52 0.96 -10.95 4.44
C TRP A 52 -0.40 -11.38 4.95
N ALA A 53 -0.46 -12.25 5.97
CA ALA A 53 -1.72 -12.65 6.59
C ALA A 53 -2.46 -11.45 7.19
N ALA A 54 -1.73 -10.58 7.91
CA ALA A 54 -2.31 -9.39 8.53
C ALA A 54 -2.78 -8.36 7.48
N VAL A 55 -1.99 -8.16 6.42
CA VAL A 55 -2.35 -7.29 5.28
C VAL A 55 -3.59 -7.82 4.57
N ILE A 56 -3.66 -9.13 4.30
CA ILE A 56 -4.82 -9.77 3.68
C ILE A 56 -6.07 -9.58 4.52
N GLN A 57 -5.98 -9.81 5.84
CA GLN A 57 -7.10 -9.59 6.75
C GLN A 57 -7.60 -8.14 6.69
N SER A 58 -6.69 -7.17 6.55
CA SER A 58 -7.08 -5.76 6.40
C SER A 58 -7.82 -5.47 5.09
N PHE A 59 -7.61 -6.25 4.01
CA PHE A 59 -8.40 -6.13 2.78
C PHE A 59 -9.84 -6.57 2.98
N THR A 60 -10.05 -7.63 3.78
CA THR A 60 -11.39 -8.16 4.06
C THR A 60 -12.17 -7.28 5.03
N ASP A 61 -11.49 -6.75 6.05
CA ASP A 61 -12.14 -5.96 7.10
C ASP A 61 -12.61 -4.59 6.60
N ASP A 62 -11.88 -3.98 5.66
CA ASP A 62 -12.13 -2.60 5.21
C ASP A 62 -12.24 -2.47 3.69
N ARG A 63 -12.84 -3.46 3.03
CA ARG A 63 -12.98 -3.51 1.55
C ARG A 63 -13.40 -2.17 0.91
N LYS A 64 -14.33 -1.44 1.54
CA LYS A 64 -14.81 -0.13 1.04
C LYS A 64 -13.71 0.93 0.99
N LEU A 65 -12.85 0.95 2.00
CA LEU A 65 -11.75 1.90 2.10
C LEU A 65 -10.73 1.67 0.98
N TRP A 66 -10.42 0.40 0.72
CA TRP A 66 -9.51 0.00 -0.35
C TRP A 66 -10.06 0.30 -1.75
N LEU A 67 -11.37 0.12 -1.97
CA LEU A 67 -12.02 0.54 -3.21
C LEU A 67 -11.94 2.06 -3.41
N ALA A 68 -12.17 2.85 -2.35
CA ALA A 68 -12.05 4.30 -2.41
C ALA A 68 -10.61 4.76 -2.75
N THR A 69 -9.58 4.05 -2.26
CA THR A 69 -8.19 4.31 -2.64
C THR A 69 -7.95 4.04 -4.13
N LEU A 70 -8.48 2.95 -4.68
CA LEU A 70 -8.39 2.66 -6.12
C LEU A 70 -9.12 3.72 -6.97
N GLU A 71 -10.32 4.12 -6.53
CA GLU A 71 -11.05 5.22 -7.17
C GLU A 71 -10.25 6.53 -7.11
N GLY A 72 -9.60 6.82 -5.97
CA GLY A 72 -8.72 7.96 -5.80
C GLY A 72 -7.53 7.97 -6.77
N LEU A 73 -6.93 6.81 -7.02
CA LEU A 73 -5.86 6.67 -8.02
C LEU A 73 -6.35 7.00 -9.43
N VAL A 74 -7.54 6.53 -9.81
CA VAL A 74 -8.14 6.86 -11.12
C VAL A 74 -8.50 8.34 -11.19
N GLN A 75 -9.01 8.91 -10.10
CA GLN A 75 -9.40 10.31 -10.03
C GLN A 75 -8.21 11.27 -10.11
N ALA A 76 -7.02 10.84 -9.70
CA ALA A 76 -5.78 11.61 -9.79
C ALA A 76 -5.42 12.02 -11.22
N GLU A 77 -5.86 11.27 -12.24
CA GLU A 77 -5.67 11.66 -13.64
C GLU A 77 -6.37 12.98 -13.98
N HIS A 78 -7.45 13.31 -13.26
CA HIS A 78 -8.26 14.50 -13.46
C HIS A 78 -7.97 15.61 -12.43
N SER A 79 -7.05 15.40 -11.48
CA SER A 79 -6.74 16.36 -10.41
C SER A 79 -5.24 16.38 -10.10
N ASP A 80 -4.57 17.47 -10.49
CA ASP A 80 -3.14 17.67 -10.23
C ASP A 80 -2.81 17.69 -8.74
N ASP A 81 -3.72 18.23 -7.93
CA ASP A 81 -3.56 18.30 -6.47
C ASP A 81 -3.61 16.89 -5.86
N LEU A 82 -4.58 16.08 -6.27
CA LEU A 82 -4.68 14.69 -5.81
C LEU A 82 -3.48 13.86 -6.28
N ARG A 83 -3.01 14.07 -7.52
CA ARG A 83 -1.81 13.40 -8.05
C ARG A 83 -0.55 13.77 -7.26
N ARG A 84 -0.38 15.04 -6.91
CA ARG A 84 0.74 15.51 -6.08
C ARG A 84 0.68 14.89 -4.68
N TYR A 85 -0.50 14.86 -4.08
CA TYR A 85 -0.69 14.24 -2.77
C TYR A 85 -0.38 12.72 -2.79
N LEU A 86 -0.96 11.99 -3.74
CA LEU A 86 -0.74 10.54 -3.89
C LEU A 86 0.72 10.19 -4.17
N SER A 87 1.40 10.95 -5.04
CA SER A 87 2.82 10.70 -5.32
C SER A 87 3.71 10.96 -4.11
N GLY A 88 3.40 12.00 -3.31
CA GLY A 88 4.03 12.21 -2.00
C GLY A 88 3.81 11.06 -1.03
N GLY A 89 2.56 10.58 -0.92
CA GLY A 89 2.19 9.42 -0.10
C GLY A 89 2.91 8.14 -0.52
N GLN A 90 3.09 7.90 -1.83
CA GLN A 90 3.87 6.76 -2.31
C GLN A 90 5.35 6.85 -1.91
N VAL A 91 5.96 8.04 -1.96
CA VAL A 91 7.36 8.22 -1.53
C VAL A 91 7.53 7.88 -0.06
N GLN A 92 6.63 8.39 0.79
CA GLN A 92 6.62 8.10 2.22
C GLN A 92 6.36 6.61 2.50
N GLY A 93 5.32 6.04 1.86
CA GLY A 93 4.98 4.63 2.02
C GLY A 93 6.13 3.68 1.64
N ARG A 94 6.90 4.01 0.59
CA ARG A 94 8.10 3.23 0.22
C ARG A 94 9.17 3.28 1.31
N ARG A 95 9.43 4.44 1.92
CA ARG A 95 10.39 4.56 3.03
C ARG A 95 9.91 3.76 4.24
N GLY A 96 8.67 3.96 4.67
CA GLY A 96 8.09 3.24 5.81
C GLY A 96 8.13 1.71 5.64
N LEU A 97 7.82 1.20 4.44
CA LEU A 97 7.91 -0.23 4.14
C LEU A 97 9.35 -0.75 4.16
N ALA A 98 10.29 0.01 3.61
CA ALA A 98 11.71 -0.35 3.68
C ALA A 98 12.21 -0.37 5.13
N ALA A 99 11.83 0.62 5.95
CA ALA A 99 12.16 0.72 7.36
C ALA A 99 11.67 -0.51 8.13
N LEU A 100 10.39 -0.86 7.94
CA LEU A 100 9.76 -2.03 8.53
C LEU A 100 10.52 -3.33 8.18
N LEU A 101 10.82 -3.54 6.90
CA LEU A 101 11.49 -4.77 6.45
C LEU A 101 12.95 -4.86 6.93
N ARG A 102 13.60 -3.72 7.14
CA ARG A 102 14.97 -3.64 7.66
C ARG A 102 15.04 -3.66 9.18
N GLY A 103 13.91 -3.44 9.86
CA GLY A 103 13.85 -3.33 11.33
C GLY A 103 14.59 -2.12 11.87
N VAL A 104 14.64 -1.01 11.10
CA VAL A 104 15.33 0.23 11.48
C VAL A 104 14.37 1.43 11.44
N PRO A 105 14.69 2.54 12.12
CA PRO A 105 13.96 3.80 11.99
C PRO A 105 13.87 4.30 10.53
N GLU A 106 12.78 5.00 10.19
CA GLU A 106 12.54 5.47 8.82
C GLU A 106 13.56 6.53 8.35
N ASP A 107 14.09 7.33 9.25
CA ASP A 107 15.13 8.33 8.97
C ASP A 107 16.50 7.71 8.65
N GLU A 108 16.71 6.43 8.97
CA GLU A 108 17.88 5.66 8.56
C GLU A 108 17.74 5.05 7.16
N ILE A 109 16.56 5.13 6.53
CA ILE A 109 16.34 4.61 5.18
C ILE A 109 16.78 5.61 4.13
N ASP A 110 17.82 5.23 3.40
CA ASP A 110 18.29 5.99 2.25
C ASP A 110 17.33 5.91 1.04
N ASP A 111 17.53 6.86 0.14
CA ASP A 111 16.78 7.02 -1.09
C ASP A 111 16.83 5.77 -2.00
N ALA A 112 17.97 5.08 -2.02
CA ALA A 112 18.17 3.91 -2.86
C ALA A 112 17.37 2.71 -2.34
N THR A 113 17.38 2.47 -1.03
CA THR A 113 16.63 1.40 -0.38
C THR A 113 15.12 1.64 -0.51
N ALA A 114 14.67 2.88 -0.32
CA ALA A 114 13.27 3.25 -0.54
C ALA A 114 12.83 2.99 -1.98
N ARG A 115 13.66 3.36 -2.98
CA ARG A 115 13.36 3.15 -4.41
C ARG A 115 13.51 1.70 -4.88
N THR A 116 14.09 0.81 -4.08
CA THR A 116 14.28 -0.60 -4.43
C THR A 116 13.41 -1.51 -3.58
N LEU A 117 13.82 -1.79 -2.35
CA LEU A 117 13.12 -2.67 -1.41
C LEU A 117 11.70 -2.16 -1.11
N GLY A 118 11.59 -0.88 -0.72
CA GLY A 118 10.31 -0.26 -0.38
C GLY A 118 9.34 -0.21 -1.56
N ALA A 119 9.85 0.18 -2.74
CA ALA A 119 9.07 0.21 -3.98
C ALA A 119 8.57 -1.17 -4.39
N ALA A 120 9.42 -2.19 -4.33
CA ALA A 120 9.02 -3.57 -4.64
C ALA A 120 7.94 -4.08 -3.68
N GLN A 121 8.10 -3.86 -2.37
CA GLN A 121 7.10 -4.26 -1.37
C GLN A 121 5.76 -3.55 -1.60
N LEU A 122 5.77 -2.23 -1.86
CA LEU A 122 4.55 -1.46 -2.12
C LEU A 122 3.82 -1.95 -3.39
N ALA A 123 4.57 -2.28 -4.44
CA ALA A 123 4.02 -2.83 -5.67
C ALA A 123 3.33 -4.18 -5.41
N LEU A 124 3.96 -5.06 -4.63
CA LEU A 124 3.38 -6.36 -4.25
C LEU A 124 2.10 -6.18 -3.41
N PHE A 125 2.09 -5.26 -2.44
CA PHE A 125 0.88 -4.95 -1.65
C PHE A 125 -0.25 -4.47 -2.54
N THR A 126 0.02 -3.53 -3.43
CA THR A 126 -0.99 -2.97 -4.34
C THR A 126 -1.51 -4.03 -5.32
N GLY A 127 -0.63 -4.89 -5.84
CA GLY A 127 -1.01 -5.99 -6.73
C GLY A 127 -1.87 -7.04 -6.04
N LEU A 128 -1.50 -7.45 -4.83
CA LEU A 128 -2.27 -8.42 -4.06
C LEU A 128 -3.63 -7.87 -3.64
N MET A 129 -3.66 -6.62 -3.18
CA MET A 129 -4.89 -5.89 -2.89
C MET A 129 -5.85 -5.93 -4.08
N THR A 130 -5.36 -5.63 -5.29
CA THR A 130 -6.18 -5.63 -6.51
C THR A 130 -6.77 -7.02 -6.81
N GLN A 131 -5.99 -8.08 -6.64
CA GLN A 131 -6.47 -9.46 -6.80
C GLN A 131 -7.56 -9.81 -5.79
N TRP A 132 -7.36 -9.47 -4.52
CA TRP A 132 -8.35 -9.68 -3.45
C TRP A 132 -9.62 -8.86 -3.63
N LEU A 133 -9.52 -7.64 -4.16
CA LEU A 133 -10.68 -6.85 -4.48
C LEU A 133 -11.47 -7.43 -5.68
N THR A 134 -10.80 -8.09 -6.61
CA THR A 134 -11.41 -8.68 -7.81
C THR A 134 -12.11 -10.00 -7.49
N ASP A 135 -11.40 -10.96 -6.91
CA ASP A 135 -11.93 -12.29 -6.56
C ASP A 135 -11.29 -12.81 -5.25
N PRO A 136 -11.90 -12.55 -4.08
CA PRO A 136 -11.39 -13.03 -2.80
C PRO A 136 -11.32 -14.56 -2.68
N GLN A 137 -12.09 -15.31 -3.47
CA GLN A 137 -12.15 -16.77 -3.38
C GLN A 137 -10.92 -17.41 -4.03
N GLN A 138 -10.43 -16.81 -5.12
CA GLN A 138 -9.26 -17.28 -5.88
C GLN A 138 -7.97 -16.51 -5.56
N ALA A 139 -8.05 -15.38 -4.84
CA ALA A 139 -6.88 -14.57 -4.54
C ALA A 139 -5.84 -15.30 -3.67
N PRO A 140 -4.53 -15.09 -3.93
CA PRO A 140 -3.45 -15.73 -3.17
C PRO A 140 -3.54 -15.48 -1.66
N ARG A 141 -3.23 -16.51 -0.87
CA ARG A 141 -3.07 -16.40 0.58
C ARG A 141 -1.63 -16.08 0.93
N ALA A 142 -1.38 -15.73 2.19
CA ALA A 142 -0.05 -15.40 2.69
C ALA A 142 1.05 -16.44 2.33
N PRO A 143 0.85 -17.76 2.53
CA PRO A 143 1.85 -18.76 2.16
C PRO A 143 2.12 -18.81 0.64
N ASP A 144 1.10 -18.57 -0.18
CA ASP A 144 1.25 -18.54 -1.66
C ASP A 144 2.14 -17.38 -2.10
N VAL A 145 1.98 -16.21 -1.46
CA VAL A 145 2.81 -15.02 -1.73
C VAL A 145 4.27 -15.30 -1.37
N VAL A 146 4.53 -15.87 -0.20
CA VAL A 146 5.90 -16.20 0.23
C VAL A 146 6.52 -17.26 -0.68
N ALA A 147 5.78 -18.29 -1.06
CA ALA A 147 6.23 -19.32 -1.99
C ALA A 147 6.56 -18.72 -3.37
N GLY A 148 5.69 -17.85 -3.90
CA GLY A 148 5.91 -17.15 -5.15
C GLY A 148 7.14 -16.24 -5.12
N LEU A 149 7.35 -15.50 -4.04
CA LEU A 149 8.54 -14.65 -3.88
C LEU A 149 9.83 -15.47 -3.85
N ARG A 150 9.85 -16.61 -3.15
CA ARG A 150 11.00 -17.53 -3.20
C ARG A 150 11.29 -17.98 -4.63
N ALA A 151 10.26 -18.34 -5.39
CA ALA A 151 10.43 -18.70 -6.80
C ALA A 151 10.94 -17.53 -7.66
N LEU A 152 10.47 -16.30 -7.43
CA LEU A 152 11.00 -15.12 -8.14
C LEU A 152 12.48 -14.86 -7.81
N THR A 153 12.88 -15.05 -6.54
CA THR A 153 14.29 -14.85 -6.15
C THR A 153 15.24 -15.80 -6.86
N THR A 154 14.82 -17.02 -7.22
CA THR A 154 15.67 -17.95 -7.99
C THR A 154 15.86 -17.50 -9.44
N LEU A 155 14.94 -16.71 -9.99
CA LEU A 155 15.04 -16.16 -11.34
C LEU A 155 15.99 -14.94 -11.43
N VAL A 156 16.05 -14.15 -10.35
CA VAL A 156 16.85 -12.91 -10.31
C VAL A 156 18.18 -13.07 -9.59
N ALA A 157 18.39 -14.18 -8.88
CA ALA A 157 19.69 -14.51 -8.32
C ALA A 157 20.71 -14.59 -9.48
N PRO A 158 21.87 -13.93 -9.38
CA PRO A 158 22.92 -14.10 -10.38
C PRO A 158 23.24 -15.59 -10.50
N GLY A 159 23.25 -16.11 -11.73
CA GLY A 159 23.54 -17.51 -11.99
C GLY A 159 24.80 -17.94 -11.24
N ARG A 160 24.72 -19.07 -10.53
CA ARG A 160 25.87 -19.67 -9.85
C ARG A 160 27.01 -19.94 -10.83
#